data_AF-A0A3D4U0G4-F1
#
_entry.id   AF-A0A3D4U0G4-F1
#
_cell.length_a   1.000
_cell.length_b   1.000
_cell.length_c   1.000
_cell.angle_alpha   90.00
_cell.angle_beta   90.00
_cell.angle_gamma   90.00
#
_symmetry.space_group_name_H-M   'P 1'
#
loop_
_entity.id
_entity.type
_entity.pdbx_description
1 polymer ?
#
loop_
_entity_poly.entity_id
_entity_poly.type
_entity_poly.pdbx_seq_one_letter_code
_entity_poly.pdbx_strand_id
1 'polypeptide(L)'
;MKSIQVSKNRVKEYLAEKLAKNVLQSEISDLVLVLRFNALGGFEFLSDEDLFENLIVAIPELDLLQLSKSDDNYLYLGVKPQNKDDEDDIIIDIQKILHIVF
;
A
#
# COMPACT_ATOMS: atom_id res chain seq x y z
N MET A 1 3.54 16.13 13.78
CA MET A 1 2.77 15.10 13.05
C MET A 1 3.54 13.82 13.18
N LYS A 2 2.94 12.84 13.84
CA LYS A 2 3.55 11.51 13.93
C LYS A 2 3.43 10.87 12.55
N SER A 3 4.51 10.28 12.05
CA SER A 3 4.52 9.61 10.75
C SER A 3 4.75 8.12 10.92
N ILE A 4 4.00 7.33 10.16
CA ILE A 4 4.22 5.90 10.04
C ILE A 4 5.19 5.69 8.88
N GLN A 5 6.29 5.01 9.16
CA GLN A 5 7.29 4.67 8.16
C GLN A 5 7.00 3.28 7.60
N VAL A 6 6.91 3.17 6.28
CA VAL A 6 6.71 1.90 5.58
C VAL A 6 7.82 1.69 4.55
N SER A 7 8.46 0.52 4.58
CA SER A 7 9.50 0.17 3.60
C SER A 7 8.89 -0.05 2.22
N LYS A 8 9.43 0.62 1.20
CA LYS A 8 9.01 0.44 -0.20
C LYS A 8 9.16 -1.01 -0.65
N ASN A 9 10.25 -1.68 -0.28
CA ASN A 9 10.49 -3.08 -0.65
C ASN A 9 9.41 -3.99 -0.07
N ARG A 10 9.09 -3.85 1.22
CA ARG A 10 8.00 -4.63 1.85
C ARG A 10 6.65 -4.42 1.18
N VAL A 11 6.34 -3.17 0.79
CA VAL A 11 5.10 -2.86 0.05
C VAL A 11 5.09 -3.58 -1.30
N LYS A 12 6.19 -3.49 -2.06
CA LYS A 12 6.32 -4.16 -3.37
C LYS A 12 6.18 -5.68 -3.25
N GLU A 13 6.85 -6.29 -2.27
CA GLU A 13 6.77 -7.73 -1.98
C GLU A 13 5.33 -8.14 -1.63
N TYR A 14 4.68 -7.43 -0.70
CA TYR A 14 3.30 -7.72 -0.32
C TYR A 14 2.32 -7.61 -1.48
N LEU A 15 2.42 -6.54 -2.28
CA LEU A 15 1.55 -6.35 -3.43
C LEU A 15 1.78 -7.44 -4.49
N ALA A 16 3.04 -7.86 -4.70
CA ALA A 16 3.38 -8.98 -5.59
C ALA A 16 2.82 -10.32 -5.08
N GLU A 17 2.93 -10.61 -3.79
CA GLU A 17 2.35 -11.82 -3.19
C GLU A 17 0.83 -11.82 -3.30
N LYS A 18 0.18 -10.69 -3.03
CA LYS A 18 -1.28 -10.54 -3.14
C LYS A 18 -1.75 -10.74 -4.57
N LEU A 19 -1.03 -10.16 -5.54
CA LEU A 19 -1.27 -10.35 -6.96
C LEU A 19 -1.14 -11.83 -7.34
N ALA A 20 -0.06 -12.50 -6.93
CA ALA A 20 0.17 -13.91 -7.20
C ALA A 20 -0.93 -14.80 -6.62
N LYS A 21 -1.38 -14.55 -5.38
CA LYS A 21 -2.50 -15.27 -4.76
C LYS A 21 -3.81 -15.09 -5.54
N ASN A 22 -4.12 -13.86 -5.95
CA ASN A 22 -5.32 -13.58 -6.75
C ASN A 22 -5.24 -14.31 -8.10
N VAL A 23 -4.10 -14.24 -8.79
CA VAL A 23 -3.86 -14.92 -10.06
C VAL A 23 -4.04 -16.44 -9.96
N LEU A 24 -3.55 -17.07 -8.88
CA LEU A 24 -3.69 -18.52 -8.65
C LEU A 24 -5.13 -18.95 -8.39
N GLN A 25 -5.98 -18.03 -7.90
CA GLN A 25 -7.39 -18.29 -7.59
C GLN A 25 -8.33 -17.89 -8.75
N SER A 26 -7.79 -17.27 -9.79
CA SER A 26 -8.53 -16.68 -10.90
C SER A 26 -8.67 -17.63 -12.10
N GLU A 27 -9.79 -17.53 -12.83
CA GLU A 27 -9.94 -18.18 -14.13
C GLU A 27 -9.11 -17.43 -15.20
N ILE A 28 -8.76 -18.10 -16.31
CA ILE A 28 -7.84 -17.59 -17.35
C ILE A 28 -8.25 -16.18 -17.88
N SER A 29 -9.54 -15.89 -17.92
CA SER A 29 -10.09 -14.59 -18.34
C SER A 29 -9.73 -13.44 -17.40
N ASP A 30 -9.66 -13.70 -16.09
CA ASP A 30 -9.29 -12.70 -15.09
C ASP A 30 -7.79 -12.41 -15.13
N LEU A 31 -6.98 -13.42 -15.47
CA LEU A 31 -5.55 -13.27 -15.69
C LEU A 31 -5.24 -12.25 -16.79
N VAL A 32 -5.99 -12.24 -17.89
CA VAL A 32 -5.79 -11.28 -18.99
C VAL A 32 -6.10 -9.85 -18.55
N LEU A 33 -7.10 -9.65 -17.68
CA LEU A 33 -7.42 -8.36 -17.08
C LEU A 33 -6.28 -7.90 -16.15
N VAL A 34 -5.84 -8.77 -15.25
CA VAL A 34 -4.77 -8.48 -14.30
C VAL A 34 -3.47 -8.09 -15.02
N LEU A 35 -3.10 -8.81 -16.08
CA LEU A 35 -1.88 -8.55 -16.86
C LEU A 35 -1.99 -7.34 -17.81
N ARG A 36 -3.22 -6.95 -18.19
CA ARG A 36 -3.48 -5.80 -19.06
C ARG A 36 -3.50 -4.49 -18.27
N PHE A 37 -3.90 -4.54 -17.00
CA PHE A 37 -4.01 -3.36 -16.13
C PHE A 37 -2.86 -3.22 -15.12
N ASN A 38 -2.12 -4.29 -14.83
CA ASN A 38 -0.86 -4.23 -14.10
C ASN A 38 0.28 -4.54 -15.06
N ALA A 39 1.22 -3.61 -15.23
CA ALA A 39 2.41 -3.86 -16.02
C ALA A 39 3.14 -5.07 -15.42
N LEU A 40 3.34 -6.11 -16.23
CA LEU A 40 4.18 -7.28 -15.95
C LEU A 40 5.64 -6.95 -15.56
N GLY A 41 6.02 -5.67 -15.55
CA GLY A 41 7.31 -5.15 -15.11
C GLY A 41 7.47 -5.01 -13.60
N GLY A 42 6.43 -5.25 -12.81
CA GLY A 42 6.52 -5.26 -11.35
C GLY A 42 6.46 -3.87 -10.72
N PHE A 43 6.09 -3.85 -9.43
CA PHE A 43 6.00 -2.65 -8.59
C PHE A 43 7.33 -1.86 -8.48
N GLU A 44 8.41 -2.32 -9.14
CA GLU A 44 9.70 -1.65 -9.20
C GLU A 44 9.66 -0.31 -9.93
N PHE A 45 8.78 -0.16 -10.92
CA PHE A 45 8.69 1.06 -11.76
C PHE A 45 7.59 2.04 -11.32
N LEU A 46 6.84 1.73 -10.25
CA LEU A 46 5.82 2.63 -9.75
C LEU A 46 6.44 3.86 -9.11
N SER A 47 5.79 5.02 -9.30
CA SER A 47 6.06 6.20 -8.48
C SER A 47 5.70 5.92 -7.02
N ASP A 48 6.17 6.76 -6.11
CA ASP A 48 5.88 6.60 -4.68
C ASP A 48 4.39 6.84 -4.40
N GLU A 49 3.78 7.75 -5.14
CA GLU A 49 2.35 8.01 -5.15
C GLU A 49 1.58 6.79 -5.65
N ASP A 50 1.93 6.24 -6.81
CA ASP A 50 1.25 5.06 -7.35
C ASP A 50 1.41 3.84 -6.43
N LEU A 51 2.59 3.67 -5.83
CA LEU A 51 2.86 2.58 -4.88
C LEU A 51 1.98 2.71 -3.64
N PHE A 52 1.78 3.94 -3.15
CA PHE A 52 0.89 4.22 -2.03
C PHE A 52 -0.59 4.02 -2.41
N GLU A 53 -1.02 4.46 -3.59
CA GLU A 53 -2.39 4.24 -4.06
C GLU A 53 -2.71 2.75 -4.20
N ASN A 54 -1.80 1.97 -4.79
CA ASN A 54 -1.95 0.52 -4.89
C ASN A 54 -1.98 -0.15 -3.51
N LEU A 55 -1.23 0.38 -2.54
CA LEU A 55 -1.26 -0.09 -1.16
C LEU A 55 -2.62 0.22 -0.48
N ILE A 56 -3.22 1.39 -0.73
CA ILE A 56 -4.58 1.71 -0.25
C ILE A 56 -5.61 0.78 -0.89
N VAL A 57 -5.53 0.54 -2.20
CA VAL A 57 -6.42 -0.40 -2.88
C VAL A 57 -6.31 -1.80 -2.27
N ALA A 58 -5.11 -2.20 -1.87
CA ALA A 58 -4.87 -3.47 -1.20
C ALA A 58 -5.30 -3.49 0.27
N ILE A 59 -5.26 -2.36 0.99
CA ILE A 59 -5.57 -2.23 2.41
C ILE A 59 -6.40 -0.93 2.59
N PRO A 60 -7.73 -0.98 2.37
CA PRO A 60 -8.58 0.21 2.33
C PRO A 60 -8.56 1.05 3.61
N GLU A 61 -8.25 0.44 4.76
CA GLU A 61 -8.10 1.10 6.05
C GLU A 61 -7.00 2.19 6.03
N LEU A 62 -6.02 2.07 5.13
CA LEU A 62 -4.97 3.08 4.95
C LEU A 62 -5.47 4.37 4.29
N ASP A 63 -6.71 4.43 3.81
CA ASP A 63 -7.29 5.66 3.24
C ASP A 63 -7.44 6.79 4.29
N LEU A 64 -7.29 6.51 5.57
CA LEU A 64 -7.21 7.55 6.61
C LEU A 64 -5.88 8.31 6.58
N LEU A 65 -4.89 7.81 5.84
CA LEU A 65 -3.55 8.35 5.73
C LEU A 65 -3.29 9.03 4.39
N GLN A 66 -2.27 9.88 4.36
CA GLN A 66 -1.72 10.51 3.18
C GLN A 66 -0.20 10.35 3.15
N LEU A 67 0.37 10.31 1.96
CA LEU A 67 1.82 10.38 1.78
C LEU A 67 2.30 11.77 2.21
N SER A 68 3.05 11.84 3.32
CA SER A 68 3.61 13.09 3.83
C SER A 68 4.98 13.38 3.23
N LYS A 69 5.77 12.34 3.00
CA LYS A 69 7.12 12.39 2.44
C LYS A 69 7.48 11.00 1.92
N SER A 70 8.39 10.93 0.96
CA SER A 70 9.12 9.70 0.63
C SER A 70 10.63 9.96 0.57
N ASP A 71 11.39 8.90 0.71
CA ASP A 71 12.83 8.84 0.38
C ASP A 71 13.12 7.58 -0.43
N ASP A 72 14.37 7.32 -0.80
CA ASP A 72 14.72 6.17 -1.66
C ASP A 72 14.21 4.81 -1.15
N ASN A 73 14.04 4.64 0.16
CA ASN A 73 13.72 3.35 0.78
C ASN A 73 12.34 3.30 1.46
N TYR A 74 11.77 4.45 1.83
CA TYR A 74 10.60 4.53 2.71
C TYR A 74 9.53 5.50 2.22
N LEU A 75 8.28 5.13 2.52
CA LEU A 75 7.11 6.01 2.48
C LEU A 75 6.81 6.46 3.90
N TYR A 76 6.68 7.77 4.11
CA TYR A 76 6.28 8.36 5.39
C TYR A 76 4.83 8.80 5.28
N LEU A 77 3.97 8.10 6.01
CA LEU A 77 2.52 8.31 5.99
C LEU A 77 2.11 9.15 7.19
N GLY A 78 1.31 10.19 6.95
CA GLY A 78 0.69 10.99 8.00
C GLY A 78 -0.82 10.84 7.95
N VAL A 79 -1.50 11.11 9.06
CA VAL A 79 -2.97 11.14 9.09
C VAL A 79 -3.47 12.31 8.24
N LYS A 80 -4.53 12.08 7.46
CA LYS A 80 -5.15 13.14 6.66
C LYS A 80 -5.67 14.28 7.56
N PRO A 81 -5.60 15.56 7.15
CA PRO A 81 -5.95 16.69 8.00
C PRO A 81 -7.39 16.65 8.54
N GLN A 82 -8.32 16.03 7.80
CA GLN A 82 -9.71 15.86 8.25
C GLN A 82 -9.88 14.94 9.47
N ASN A 83 -8.92 14.07 9.75
CA ASN A 83 -8.98 13.09 10.83
C ASN A 83 -7.99 13.42 11.97
N LYS A 84 -7.58 14.69 12.06
CA LYS A 84 -6.52 15.12 12.98
C LYS A 84 -6.90 14.95 14.46
N ASP A 85 -8.18 15.09 14.78
CA ASP A 85 -8.67 14.97 16.15
C ASP A 85 -8.47 13.55 16.71
N ASP A 86 -8.42 12.54 15.84
CA ASP A 86 -8.21 11.12 16.16
C ASP A 86 -6.81 10.62 15.72
N GLU A 87 -5.83 11.51 15.52
CA GLU A 87 -4.50 11.19 14.95
C GLU A 87 -3.82 10.01 15.68
N ASP A 88 -3.86 10.00 17.02
CA ASP A 88 -3.15 9.01 17.83
C ASP A 88 -3.79 7.61 17.74
N ASP A 89 -5.11 7.54 17.76
CA ASP A 89 -5.84 6.27 17.68
C ASP A 89 -5.70 5.65 16.29
N ILE A 90 -5.81 6.48 15.24
CA ILE A 90 -5.60 6.05 13.85
C ILE A 90 -4.18 5.51 13.67
N ILE A 91 -3.17 6.19 14.20
CA ILE A 91 -1.79 5.73 14.06
C ILE A 91 -1.59 4.37 14.74
N ILE A 92 -2.12 4.19 15.94
CA ILE A 92 -2.03 2.93 16.68
C ILE A 92 -2.68 1.79 15.89
N ASP A 93 -3.89 2.01 15.37
CA ASP A 93 -4.61 0.98 14.66
C ASP A 93 -3.96 0.63 13.31
N ILE A 94 -3.49 1.63 12.57
CA ILE A 94 -2.78 1.38 11.31
C ILE A 94 -1.44 0.66 11.58
N GLN A 95 -0.71 1.01 12.64
CA GLN A 95 0.50 0.29 13.00
C GLN A 95 0.24 -1.20 13.29
N LYS A 96 -0.88 -1.54 13.96
CA LYS A 96 -1.27 -2.94 14.18
C LYS A 96 -1.56 -3.64 12.86
N ILE A 97 -2.30 -3.00 11.95
CA ILE A 97 -2.63 -3.55 10.63
C ILE A 97 -1.34 -3.85 9.86
N LEU A 98 -0.44 -2.87 9.77
CA LEU A 98 0.83 -3.04 9.05
C LEU A 98 1.72 -4.11 9.68
N HIS A 99 1.67 -4.31 11.00
CA HIS A 99 2.41 -5.38 11.69
C HIS A 99 1.85 -6.79 11.42
N ILE A 100 0.55 -6.90 11.14
CA ILE A 100 -0.07 -8.17 10.75
C ILE A 100 0.23 -8.49 9.29
N VAL A 101 0.32 -7.45 8.46
CA VAL A 101 0.49 -7.58 7.00
C VAL A 101 1.96 -7.78 6.59
N PHE A 102 2.93 -7.15 7.26
CA PHE A 102 4.36 -7.17 6.93
C PHE A 102 5.24 -7.81 8.00
#